data_AF-A0AA87USU1-F1
#
_entry.id   AF-A0AA87USU1-F1
#
_cell.length_a   1.000
_cell.length_b   1.000
_cell.length_c   1.000
_cell.angle_alpha   90.00
_cell.angle_beta   90.00
_cell.angle_gamma   90.00
#
_symmetry.space_group_name_H-M   'P 1'
#
loop_
_entity.id
_entity.type
_entity.pdbx_description
1 polymer ?
#
loop_
_entity_poly.entity_id
_entity_poly.type
_entity_poly.pdbx_seq_one_letter_code
_entity_poly.pdbx_strand_id
1 'polypeptide(L)'
;MSAQRLAAGRERERGMTLIELLVAISLLAVAMTLLTSMVVSASRTFTQQETQQDSTNRAAIAMRSVTQVIRGGTELELSSTWQPAPVFSTARPDSLTMNTYVGVDSTDEGPTRVTLTVDAARGELVETRFASSRAGGVWVYSTTPSRTRVLAYDVSSSAPFSYLRADSTALPSRALSETERREIAAVRVTLAVQSVPGSDASPAELVSVVSLPNLDITRTGA
;
A
#
# COMPACT_ATOMS: atom_id res chain seq x y z
N MET A 1 -45.95 -50.32 -55.48
CA MET A 1 -45.78 -49.84 -54.09
C MET A 1 -45.12 -48.46 -54.06
N SER A 2 -45.72 -47.44 -54.68
CA SER A 2 -44.97 -46.19 -55.00
C SER A 2 -45.74 -44.89 -54.73
N ALA A 3 -46.98 -44.94 -54.26
CA ALA A 3 -47.82 -43.73 -54.08
C ALA A 3 -47.87 -43.22 -52.62
N GLN A 4 -47.44 -44.01 -51.64
CA GLN A 4 -47.67 -43.72 -50.21
C GLN A 4 -46.54 -42.93 -49.53
N ARG A 5 -45.43 -42.67 -50.24
CA ARG A 5 -44.27 -41.90 -49.71
C ARG A 5 -44.31 -40.39 -49.98
N LEU A 6 -45.25 -39.89 -50.78
CA LEU A 6 -45.33 -38.45 -51.11
C LEU A 6 -46.27 -37.65 -50.20
N ALA A 7 -47.04 -38.29 -49.32
CA ALA A 7 -47.99 -37.61 -48.43
C ALA A 7 -47.37 -37.11 -47.11
N ALA A 8 -46.26 -37.71 -46.65
CA ALA A 8 -45.65 -37.37 -45.36
C ALA A 8 -44.82 -36.07 -45.37
N GLY A 9 -44.56 -35.49 -46.55
CA GLY A 9 -43.78 -34.25 -46.70
C GLY A 9 -44.60 -32.96 -46.70
N ARG A 10 -45.93 -33.03 -46.81
CA ARG A 10 -46.80 -31.85 -47.04
C ARG A 10 -47.45 -31.27 -45.78
N GLU A 11 -47.30 -31.89 -44.61
CA GLU A 11 -47.93 -31.40 -43.37
C GLU A 11 -47.12 -30.33 -42.61
N ARG A 12 -45.97 -29.88 -43.12
CA ARG A 12 -45.07 -28.98 -42.35
C ARG A 12 -44.78 -27.63 -42.99
N GLU A 13 -45.58 -27.19 -43.95
CA GLU A 13 -45.59 -25.80 -44.42
C GLU A 13 -46.77 -25.04 -43.80
N ARG A 14 -46.93 -25.12 -42.47
CA ARG A 14 -47.73 -24.11 -41.76
C ARG A 14 -46.87 -22.87 -41.68
N GLY A 15 -47.14 -21.88 -42.53
CA GLY A 15 -46.50 -20.58 -42.47
C GLY A 15 -46.59 -20.01 -41.06
N MET A 16 -45.47 -19.50 -40.54
CA MET A 16 -45.43 -18.87 -39.23
C MET A 16 -46.50 -17.78 -39.15
N THR A 17 -47.32 -17.82 -38.10
CA THR A 17 -48.33 -16.79 -37.90
C THR A 17 -47.66 -15.47 -37.49
N LEU A 18 -48.22 -14.33 -37.89
CA LEU A 18 -47.69 -13.00 -37.54
C LEU A 18 -47.47 -12.83 -36.03
N ILE A 19 -48.33 -13.45 -35.22
CA ILE A 19 -48.24 -13.41 -33.77
C ILE A 19 -47.09 -14.26 -33.23
N GLU A 20 -46.79 -15.40 -33.86
CA GLU A 20 -45.68 -16.28 -33.47
C GLU A 20 -44.33 -15.61 -33.74
N LEU A 21 -44.20 -14.88 -34.85
CA LEU A 21 -43.01 -14.06 -35.13
C LEU A 21 -42.85 -12.93 -34.10
N LEU A 22 -43.93 -12.26 -33.72
CA LEU A 22 -43.91 -11.21 -32.70
C LEU A 22 -43.48 -11.74 -31.32
N VAL A 23 -43.99 -12.91 -30.92
CA VAL A 23 -43.60 -13.57 -29.67
C VAL A 23 -42.14 -14.02 -29.73
N ALA A 24 -41.68 -14.56 -30.87
CA ALA A 24 -40.28 -14.95 -31.03
C ALA A 24 -39.33 -13.74 -30.90
N ILE A 25 -39.66 -12.60 -31.52
CA ILE A 25 -38.84 -11.39 -31.44
C ILE A 25 -38.87 -10.79 -30.03
N SER A 26 -40.02 -10.80 -29.34
CA SER A 26 -40.11 -10.27 -27.98
C SER A 26 -39.33 -11.14 -26.98
N LEU A 27 -39.41 -12.47 -27.09
CA LEU A 27 -38.61 -13.40 -26.29
C LEU A 27 -37.11 -13.23 -26.58
N LEU A 28 -36.72 -13.05 -27.84
CA LEU A 28 -35.34 -12.79 -28.22
C LEU A 28 -34.84 -11.46 -27.64
N ALA A 29 -35.64 -10.40 -27.69
CA ALA A 29 -35.28 -9.10 -27.10
C ALA A 29 -35.07 -9.19 -25.58
N VAL A 30 -35.94 -9.92 -24.87
CA VAL A 30 -35.78 -10.18 -23.42
C VAL A 30 -34.52 -10.99 -23.16
N ALA A 31 -34.27 -12.05 -23.93
CA ALA A 31 -33.07 -12.88 -23.79
C ALA A 31 -31.79 -12.08 -24.03
N MET A 32 -31.73 -11.25 -25.07
CA MET A 32 -30.59 -10.38 -25.35
C MET A 32 -30.37 -9.34 -24.24
N THR A 33 -31.44 -8.82 -23.65
CA THR A 33 -31.35 -7.89 -22.51
C THR A 33 -30.72 -8.57 -21.30
N LEU A 34 -31.13 -9.81 -20.99
CA LEU A 34 -30.56 -10.60 -19.88
C LEU A 34 -29.09 -10.97 -20.12
N LEU A 35 -28.74 -11.35 -21.35
CA LEU A 35 -27.34 -11.62 -21.71
C LEU A 35 -26.48 -10.37 -21.58
N THR A 36 -26.99 -9.22 -22.03
CA THR A 36 -26.28 -7.94 -21.94
C THR A 36 -26.07 -7.53 -20.49
N SER A 37 -27.09 -7.65 -19.63
CA SER A 37 -26.95 -7.32 -18.20
C SER A 37 -25.97 -8.25 -17.50
N MET A 38 -25.96 -9.54 -17.84
CA MET A 38 -24.99 -10.50 -17.32
C MET A 38 -23.55 -10.13 -17.74
N VAL A 39 -23.33 -9.80 -19.00
CA VAL A 39 -22.00 -9.38 -19.50
C VAL A 39 -21.55 -8.09 -18.81
N VAL A 40 -22.42 -7.08 -18.68
CA VAL A 40 -22.10 -5.83 -17.99
C VAL A 40 -21.76 -6.08 -16.51
N SER A 41 -22.52 -6.95 -15.84
CA SER A 41 -22.24 -7.33 -14.45
C SER A 41 -20.89 -8.03 -14.33
N ALA A 42 -20.61 -9.01 -15.19
CA ALA A 42 -19.35 -9.73 -15.18
C ALA A 42 -18.15 -8.80 -15.43
N SER A 43 -18.26 -7.90 -16.42
CA SER A 43 -17.21 -6.91 -16.71
C SER A 43 -16.94 -5.99 -15.51
N ARG A 44 -17.98 -5.50 -14.84
CA ARG A 44 -17.83 -4.68 -13.62
C ARG A 44 -17.12 -5.44 -12.50
N THR A 45 -17.48 -6.71 -12.29
CA THR A 45 -16.82 -7.56 -11.29
C THR A 45 -15.34 -7.77 -11.62
N PHE A 46 -14.98 -8.01 -12.89
CA PHE A 46 -13.58 -8.16 -13.29
C PHE A 46 -12.77 -6.87 -13.06
N THR A 47 -13.31 -5.71 -13.44
CA THR A 47 -12.65 -4.42 -13.20
C THR A 47 -12.46 -4.15 -11.70
N GLN A 48 -13.44 -4.51 -10.87
CA GLN A 48 -13.33 -4.35 -9.42
C GLN A 48 -12.25 -5.26 -8.82
N GLN A 49 -12.19 -6.52 -9.27
CA GLN A 49 -11.15 -7.48 -8.84
C GLN A 49 -9.75 -7.02 -9.26
N GLU A 50 -9.59 -6.53 -10.49
CA GLU A 50 -8.32 -6.00 -10.99
C GLU A 50 -7.86 -4.79 -10.15
N THR A 51 -8.76 -3.86 -9.86
CA THR A 51 -8.47 -2.66 -9.04
C THR A 51 -8.06 -3.05 -7.61
N GLN A 52 -8.72 -4.04 -7.02
CA GLN A 52 -8.40 -4.54 -5.68
C GLN A 52 -7.03 -5.25 -5.65
N GLN A 53 -6.72 -6.03 -6.68
CA GLN A 53 -5.44 -6.71 -6.80
C GLN A 53 -4.29 -5.70 -6.97
N ASP A 54 -4.48 -4.66 -7.80
CA ASP A 54 -3.50 -3.59 -7.96
C ASP A 54 -3.29 -2.81 -6.66
N SER A 55 -4.37 -2.47 -5.94
CA SER A 55 -4.28 -1.79 -4.63
C SER A 55 -3.46 -2.60 -3.62
N THR A 56 -3.71 -3.91 -3.57
CA THR A 56 -2.98 -4.84 -2.68
C THR A 56 -1.52 -4.95 -3.06
N ASN A 57 -1.20 -5.06 -4.35
CA ASN A 57 0.18 -5.14 -4.84
C ASN A 57 0.96 -3.85 -4.53
N ARG A 58 0.37 -2.68 -4.78
CA ARG A 58 0.97 -1.38 -4.47
C ARG A 58 1.22 -1.22 -2.97
N ALA A 59 0.22 -1.53 -2.15
CA ALA A 59 0.34 -1.48 -0.70
C ALA A 59 1.48 -2.41 -0.20
N ALA A 60 1.58 -3.63 -0.75
CA ALA A 60 2.60 -4.59 -0.36
C ALA A 60 4.03 -4.14 -0.72
N ILE A 61 4.22 -3.56 -1.92
CA ILE A 61 5.50 -3.00 -2.35
C ILE A 61 5.91 -1.83 -1.45
N ALA A 62 4.98 -0.91 -1.18
CA ALA A 62 5.23 0.23 -0.30
C ALA A 62 5.58 -0.23 1.11
N MET A 63 4.81 -1.17 1.67
CA MET A 63 5.06 -1.75 3.00
C MET A 63 6.43 -2.43 3.06
N ARG A 64 6.84 -3.17 2.03
CA ARG A 64 8.17 -3.77 1.98
C ARG A 64 9.28 -2.72 2.01
N SER A 65 9.13 -1.63 1.26
CA SER A 65 10.11 -0.54 1.26
C SER A 65 10.19 0.14 2.62
N VAL A 66 9.05 0.49 3.23
CA VAL A 66 8.97 1.12 4.55
C VAL A 66 9.59 0.24 5.62
N THR A 67 9.21 -1.04 5.66
CA THR A 67 9.70 -1.99 6.66
C THR A 67 11.20 -2.25 6.53
N GLN A 68 11.73 -2.28 5.31
CA GLN A 68 13.17 -2.37 5.06
C GLN A 68 13.92 -1.15 5.59
N VAL A 69 13.41 0.06 5.35
CA VAL A 69 14.02 1.30 5.87
C VAL A 69 14.00 1.31 7.39
N ILE A 70 12.85 1.02 8.02
CA ILE A 70 12.72 0.99 9.48
C ILE A 70 13.67 -0.03 10.10
N ARG A 71 13.75 -1.25 9.55
CA ARG A 71 14.65 -2.28 10.06
C ARG A 71 16.12 -1.89 9.95
N GLY A 72 16.47 -1.06 8.97
CA GLY A 72 17.82 -0.52 8.78
C GLY A 72 18.19 0.61 9.73
N GLY A 73 17.29 1.03 10.64
CA GLY A 73 17.55 2.10 11.60
C GLY A 73 18.76 1.81 12.48
N THR A 74 19.60 2.83 12.69
CA THR A 74 20.80 2.76 13.54
C THR A 74 20.88 3.94 14.48
N GLU A 75 21.41 3.70 15.67
CA GLU A 75 21.88 4.77 16.55
C GLU A 75 23.17 5.38 16.01
N LEU A 76 23.44 6.63 16.38
CA LEU A 76 24.67 7.32 16.00
C LEU A 76 25.46 7.73 17.22
N GLU A 77 26.75 7.42 17.21
CA GLU A 77 27.67 7.95 18.20
C GLU A 77 27.86 9.46 17.97
N LEU A 78 27.71 10.24 19.05
CA LEU A 78 27.99 11.66 19.06
C LEU A 78 29.37 11.87 19.70
N SER A 79 30.20 12.73 19.11
CA SER A 79 31.60 12.90 19.53
C SER A 79 31.79 13.47 20.93
N SER A 80 30.73 14.00 21.56
CA SER A 80 30.81 14.75 22.83
C SER A 80 29.91 14.22 23.94
N THR A 81 29.11 13.17 23.71
CA THR A 81 28.20 12.61 24.71
C THR A 81 28.39 11.12 24.87
N TRP A 82 28.42 10.65 26.13
CA TRP A 82 28.45 9.22 26.49
C TRP A 82 27.21 8.45 26.05
N GLN A 83 26.20 9.13 25.51
CA GLN A 83 24.96 8.53 25.06
C GLN A 83 24.81 8.75 23.55
N PRO A 84 24.60 7.67 22.76
CA PRO A 84 24.35 7.78 21.34
C PRO A 84 23.02 8.51 21.07
N ALA A 85 22.91 9.13 19.89
CA ALA A 85 21.66 9.69 19.42
C ALA A 85 20.65 8.57 19.14
N PRO A 86 19.35 8.77 19.48
CA PRO A 86 18.32 7.76 19.20
C PRO A 86 18.23 7.51 17.70
N VAL A 87 17.79 6.29 17.34
CA VAL A 87 17.54 5.88 15.95
C VAL A 87 16.67 6.91 15.21
N PHE A 88 15.63 7.39 15.88
CA PHE A 88 14.71 8.40 15.34
C PHE A 88 15.08 9.80 15.83
N SER A 89 15.36 10.70 14.89
CA SER A 89 15.43 12.13 15.18
C SER A 89 14.03 12.75 15.31
N THR A 90 13.08 12.22 14.54
CA THR A 90 11.66 12.63 14.56
C THR A 90 10.80 11.38 14.51
N ALA A 91 9.77 11.33 15.36
CA ALA A 91 8.77 10.27 15.37
C ALA A 91 7.39 10.91 15.62
N ARG A 92 6.59 11.01 14.55
CA ARG A 92 5.22 11.52 14.54
C ARG A 92 4.30 10.48 13.89
N PRO A 93 2.98 10.55 14.06
CA PRO A 93 2.08 9.58 13.45
C PRO A 93 2.07 9.62 11.92
N ASP A 94 2.32 10.79 11.34
CA ASP A 94 2.29 11.10 9.90
C ASP A 94 3.67 11.11 9.24
N SER A 95 4.74 11.25 10.04
CA SER A 95 6.10 11.35 9.55
C SER A 95 7.13 10.83 10.55
N LEU A 96 8.22 10.26 10.06
CA LEU A 96 9.37 9.88 10.87
C LEU A 96 10.67 10.20 10.15
N THR A 97 11.72 10.44 10.91
CA THR A 97 13.07 10.64 10.41
C THR A 97 14.02 9.78 11.21
N MET A 98 14.84 8.99 10.52
CA MET A 98 15.82 8.09 11.13
C MET A 98 17.14 8.09 10.36
N ASN A 99 18.18 7.53 10.97
CA ASN A 99 19.44 7.29 10.29
C ASN A 99 19.57 5.80 9.94
N THR A 100 20.12 5.47 8.78
CA THR A 100 20.27 4.09 8.31
C THR A 100 21.51 3.91 7.44
N TYR A 101 22.11 2.73 7.49
CA TYR A 101 23.15 2.30 6.54
C TYR A 101 22.56 1.58 5.30
N VAL A 102 21.23 1.50 5.18
CA VAL A 102 20.57 0.85 4.05
C VAL A 102 20.36 1.84 2.91
N GLY A 103 20.88 1.50 1.72
CA GLY A 103 20.77 2.34 0.52
C GLY A 103 21.51 3.66 0.67
N VAL A 104 22.78 3.54 1.06
CA VAL A 104 23.69 4.68 1.26
C VAL A 104 23.79 5.51 -0.02
N ASP A 105 23.41 6.78 0.08
CA ASP A 105 23.53 7.76 -1.02
C ASP A 105 24.75 8.70 -0.82
N SER A 106 25.53 8.49 0.25
CA SER A 106 26.73 9.27 0.55
C SER A 106 27.97 8.69 -0.13
N THR A 107 28.87 9.58 -0.57
CA THR A 107 30.19 9.21 -1.09
C THR A 107 31.16 8.82 0.02
N ASP A 108 30.97 9.36 1.22
CA ASP A 108 31.60 8.89 2.44
C ASP A 108 30.83 7.66 2.94
N GLU A 109 31.51 6.66 3.54
CA GLU A 109 30.93 5.41 4.10
C GLU A 109 30.06 5.68 5.36
N GLY A 110 29.18 6.68 5.29
CA GLY A 110 28.38 7.19 6.38
C GLY A 110 26.91 6.78 6.34
N PRO A 111 26.18 6.93 7.44
CA PRO A 111 24.75 6.68 7.49
C PRO A 111 24.01 7.70 6.61
N THR A 112 22.92 7.30 5.97
CA THR A 112 21.99 8.20 5.29
C THR A 112 20.85 8.56 6.23
N ARG A 113 20.41 9.82 6.22
CA ARG A 113 19.19 10.23 6.94
C ARG A 113 18.00 10.05 6.01
N VAL A 114 16.97 9.37 6.50
CA VAL A 114 15.77 9.08 5.74
C VAL A 114 14.56 9.64 6.47
N THR A 115 13.73 10.36 5.73
CA THR A 115 12.44 10.86 6.19
C THR A 115 11.34 10.16 5.40
N LEU A 116 10.40 9.54 6.12
CA LEU A 116 9.16 9.01 5.56
C LEU A 116 8.04 9.96 5.98
N THR A 117 7.24 10.42 5.02
CA THR A 117 6.14 11.36 5.27
C THR A 117 4.93 10.98 4.46
N VAL A 118 3.74 11.03 5.07
CA VAL A 118 2.49 11.02 4.33
C VAL A 118 2.12 12.45 3.94
N ASP A 119 2.11 12.73 2.65
CA ASP A 119 1.50 13.94 2.10
C ASP A 119 0.00 13.71 1.95
N ALA A 120 -0.76 14.08 2.98
CA ALA A 120 -2.21 13.91 2.99
C ALA A 120 -2.94 14.75 1.92
N ALA A 121 -2.31 15.81 1.41
CA ALA A 121 -2.89 16.63 0.35
C ALA A 121 -2.81 15.93 -1.02
N ARG A 122 -1.74 15.13 -1.23
CA ARG A 122 -1.56 14.34 -2.46
C ARG A 122 -1.97 12.88 -2.32
N GLY A 123 -2.22 12.39 -1.10
CA GLY A 123 -2.43 10.97 -0.84
C GLY A 123 -1.16 10.16 -1.13
N GLU A 124 0.02 10.72 -0.87
CA GLU A 124 1.29 10.08 -1.22
C GLU A 124 2.08 9.70 0.04
N LEU A 125 2.70 8.52 0.04
CA LEU A 125 3.77 8.20 0.98
C LEU A 125 5.10 8.49 0.31
N VAL A 126 5.86 9.44 0.85
CA VAL A 126 7.11 9.92 0.27
C VAL A 126 8.29 9.53 1.15
N GLU A 127 9.35 9.03 0.51
CA GLU A 127 10.65 8.82 1.11
C GLU A 127 11.63 9.87 0.59
N THR A 128 12.27 10.58 1.51
CA THR A 128 13.29 11.59 1.22
C THR A 128 14.58 11.20 1.94
N ARG A 129 15.69 11.15 1.20
CA ARG A 129 17.02 10.80 1.70
C ARG A 129 17.94 12.00 1.66
N PHE A 130 18.82 12.06 2.64
CA PHE A 130 19.84 13.10 2.78
C PHE A 130 21.20 12.43 2.98
N ALA A 131 22.12 12.71 2.06
CA ALA A 131 23.51 12.26 2.17
C ALA A 131 24.17 12.86 3.43
N SER A 132 25.07 12.08 4.02
CA SER A 132 25.91 12.53 5.12
C SER A 132 27.33 12.84 4.67
N SER A 133 28.03 13.60 5.50
CA SER A 133 29.48 13.79 5.45
C SER A 133 30.03 13.89 6.87
N ARG A 134 31.35 13.75 7.04
CA ARG A 134 31.99 13.99 8.34
C ARG A 134 32.42 15.45 8.49
N ALA A 135 32.04 16.05 9.61
CA ALA A 135 32.56 17.35 10.04
C ALA A 135 32.85 17.30 11.54
N GLY A 136 34.08 17.64 11.97
CA GLY A 136 34.43 17.65 13.40
C GLY A 136 34.28 16.29 14.10
N GLY A 137 34.44 15.18 13.37
CA GLY A 137 34.29 13.82 13.90
C GLY A 137 32.86 13.31 14.01
N VAL A 138 31.85 14.15 13.71
CA VAL A 138 30.42 13.76 13.71
C VAL A 138 29.85 13.69 12.30
N TRP A 139 28.77 12.92 12.16
CA TRP A 139 27.97 12.88 10.95
C TRP A 139 27.09 14.13 10.86
N VAL A 140 27.28 14.89 9.79
CA VAL A 140 26.40 16.00 9.39
C VAL A 140 25.65 15.60 8.13
N TYR A 141 24.44 16.14 7.94
CA TYR A 141 23.58 15.79 6.83
C TYR A 141 23.32 17.00 5.95
N SER A 142 23.29 16.76 4.64
CA SER A 142 22.88 17.76 3.66
C SER A 142 21.48 18.29 3.97
N THR A 143 21.25 19.58 3.72
CA THR A 143 19.92 20.19 3.76
C THR A 143 19.15 19.94 2.46
N THR A 144 19.86 19.65 1.36
CA THR A 144 19.27 19.25 0.08
C THR A 144 19.12 17.73 0.03
N PRO A 145 17.94 17.20 -0.32
CA PRO A 145 17.75 15.77 -0.52
C PRO A 145 18.69 15.21 -1.58
N SER A 146 19.35 14.09 -1.29
CA SER A 146 20.07 13.29 -2.31
C SER A 146 19.10 12.53 -3.20
N ARG A 147 17.95 12.13 -2.64
CA ARG A 147 16.92 11.38 -3.35
C ARG A 147 15.55 11.63 -2.74
N THR A 148 14.55 11.79 -3.59
CA THR A 148 13.13 11.79 -3.19
C THR A 148 12.39 10.80 -4.07
N ARG A 149 11.57 9.93 -3.47
CA ARG A 149 10.73 8.98 -4.19
C ARG A 149 9.37 8.84 -3.53
N VAL A 150 8.33 8.71 -4.35
CA VAL A 150 7.01 8.29 -3.88
C VAL A 150 7.02 6.76 -3.76
N LEU A 151 6.67 6.26 -2.58
CA LEU A 151 6.57 4.82 -2.27
C LEU A 151 5.18 4.26 -2.56
N ALA A 152 4.14 5.09 -2.35
CA ALA A 152 2.76 4.75 -2.63
C ALA A 152 1.98 6.00 -3.04
N TYR A 153 1.04 5.82 -3.96
CA TYR A 153 0.01 6.77 -4.31
C TYR A 153 -1.32 6.33 -3.67
N ASP A 154 -2.28 7.25 -3.63
CA ASP A 154 -3.64 7.02 -3.13
C ASP A 154 -3.69 6.41 -1.71
N VAL A 155 -2.79 6.89 -0.86
CA VAL A 155 -2.73 6.56 0.56
C VAL A 155 -3.83 7.32 1.28
N SER A 156 -4.79 6.58 1.85
CA SER A 156 -5.90 7.14 2.62
C SER A 156 -5.58 7.24 4.13
N SER A 157 -4.54 6.55 4.59
CA SER A 157 -4.07 6.62 5.98
C SER A 157 -3.29 7.90 6.24
N SER A 158 -3.84 8.82 7.04
CA SER A 158 -3.18 10.09 7.41
C SER A 158 -2.11 9.94 8.51
N ALA A 159 -2.13 8.83 9.25
CA ALA A 159 -1.24 8.57 10.38
C ALA A 159 -0.81 7.09 10.43
N PRO A 160 0.02 6.62 9.47
CA PRO A 160 0.34 5.21 9.36
C PRO A 160 1.30 4.71 10.44
N PHE A 161 1.99 5.60 11.17
CA PHE A 161 3.04 5.22 12.11
C PHE A 161 2.54 5.23 13.55
N SER A 162 2.68 4.09 14.21
CA SER A 162 2.50 3.95 15.65
C SER A 162 3.72 3.30 16.28
N TYR A 163 4.12 3.78 17.44
CA TYR A 163 5.39 3.40 18.07
C TYR A 163 5.11 2.54 19.30
N LEU A 164 5.89 1.49 19.47
CA LEU A 164 5.73 0.50 20.53
C LEU A 164 7.00 0.41 21.36
N ARG A 165 6.84 0.25 22.67
CA ARG A 165 7.92 -0.11 23.59
C ARG A 165 8.25 -1.60 23.53
N ALA A 166 9.28 -2.01 24.27
CA ALA A 166 9.72 -3.41 24.36
C ALA A 166 8.66 -4.36 24.89
N ASP A 167 7.81 -3.87 25.80
CA ASP A 167 6.65 -4.59 26.35
C ASP A 167 5.43 -4.57 25.41
N SER A 168 5.59 -4.06 24.18
CA SER A 168 4.54 -3.85 23.18
C SER A 168 3.47 -2.82 23.56
N THR A 169 3.70 -2.01 24.60
CA THR A 169 2.82 -0.88 24.90
C THR A 169 2.96 0.23 23.86
N ALA A 170 1.84 0.82 23.46
CA ALA A 170 1.85 1.92 22.52
C ALA A 170 2.34 3.21 23.20
N LEU A 171 3.22 3.92 22.50
CA LEU A 171 3.58 5.31 22.81
C LEU A 171 2.47 6.26 22.35
N PRO A 172 2.40 7.49 22.90
CA PRO A 172 1.39 8.47 22.54
C PRO A 172 1.34 8.76 21.04
N SER A 173 0.14 8.93 20.45
CA SER A 173 -0.03 9.30 19.03
C SER A 173 0.19 10.80 18.79
N ARG A 174 1.37 11.29 19.17
CA ARG A 174 1.81 12.68 18.92
C ARG A 174 3.28 12.69 18.51
N ALA A 175 3.83 13.88 18.27
CA ALA A 175 5.28 14.02 18.20
C ALA A 175 5.91 13.52 19.51
N LEU A 176 6.80 12.54 19.39
CA LEU A 176 7.50 11.96 20.54
C LEU A 176 8.69 12.82 20.95
N SER A 177 8.86 12.99 22.26
CA SER A 177 10.04 13.59 22.87
C SER A 177 11.29 12.72 22.65
N GLU A 178 12.47 13.25 22.89
CA GLU A 178 13.70 12.47 22.74
C GLU A 178 13.74 11.24 23.66
N THR A 179 13.32 11.39 24.92
CA THR A 179 13.21 10.27 25.88
C THR A 179 12.27 9.19 25.36
N GLU A 180 11.09 9.56 24.87
CA GLU A 180 10.14 8.60 24.30
C GLU A 180 10.67 7.95 23.02
N ARG A 181 11.44 8.68 22.20
CA ARG A 181 12.06 8.10 20.98
C ARG A 181 13.10 7.03 21.30
N ARG A 182 13.74 7.11 22.47
CA ARG A 182 14.69 6.08 22.96
C ARG A 182 13.96 4.82 23.45
N GLU A 183 12.69 4.93 23.83
CA GLU A 183 11.87 3.80 24.28
C GLU A 183 11.27 2.99 23.11
N ILE A 184 11.37 3.47 21.87
CA ILE A 184 10.78 2.81 20.69
C ILE A 184 11.55 1.51 20.41
N ALA A 185 10.93 0.37 20.67
CA ALA A 185 11.47 -0.95 20.31
C ALA A 185 10.91 -1.47 18.97
N ALA A 186 9.72 -1.01 18.58
CA ALA A 186 9.11 -1.38 17.31
C ALA A 186 8.22 -0.27 16.74
N VAL A 187 8.04 -0.28 15.43
CA VAL A 187 7.10 0.59 14.71
C VAL A 187 6.02 -0.28 14.09
N ARG A 188 4.77 -0.04 14.44
CA ARG A 188 3.62 -0.57 13.74
C ARG A 188 3.24 0.41 12.64
N VAL A 189 3.25 -0.09 11.40
CA VAL A 189 2.92 0.63 10.19
C VAL A 189 1.56 0.11 9.69
N THR A 190 0.58 0.99 9.58
CA THR A 190 -0.75 0.71 9.01
C THR A 190 -0.93 1.55 7.76
N LEU A 191 -0.86 0.92 6.58
CA LEU A 191 -1.05 1.59 5.29
C LEU A 191 -2.40 1.18 4.69
N ALA A 192 -3.22 2.17 4.38
CA ALA A 192 -4.43 1.98 3.59
C ALA A 192 -4.24 2.64 2.22
N VAL A 193 -4.36 1.85 1.15
CA VAL A 193 -4.16 2.29 -0.24
C VAL A 193 -5.40 1.97 -1.07
N GLN A 194 -5.81 2.90 -1.93
CA GLN A 194 -6.96 2.72 -2.82
C GLN A 194 -6.61 3.15 -4.25
N SER A 195 -6.38 2.22 -5.18
CA SER A 195 -5.93 2.55 -6.56
C SER A 195 -6.84 3.52 -7.33
N VAL A 196 -8.12 3.67 -6.92
CA VAL A 196 -9.04 4.68 -7.46
C VAL A 196 -9.79 5.33 -6.29
N PRO A 197 -9.42 6.56 -5.89
CA PRO A 197 -10.13 7.30 -4.87
C PRO A 197 -11.61 7.46 -5.21
N GLY A 198 -12.50 7.09 -4.29
CA GLY A 198 -13.95 7.20 -4.47
C GLY A 198 -14.61 6.12 -5.32
N SER A 199 -13.88 5.07 -5.70
CA SER A 199 -14.49 3.85 -6.25
C SER A 199 -15.18 3.01 -5.16
N ASP A 200 -16.16 2.19 -5.55
CA ASP A 200 -16.81 1.21 -4.65
C ASP A 200 -15.86 0.08 -4.21
N ALA A 201 -14.61 0.05 -4.69
CA ALA A 201 -13.61 -0.92 -4.27
C ALA A 201 -13.08 -0.56 -2.87
N SER A 202 -13.15 -1.50 -1.93
CA SER A 202 -12.63 -1.32 -0.58
C SER A 202 -11.12 -1.06 -0.60
N PRO A 203 -10.61 -0.09 0.19
CA PRO A 203 -9.18 0.14 0.34
C PRO A 203 -8.46 -1.14 0.80
N ALA A 204 -7.26 -1.36 0.27
CA ALA A 204 -6.37 -2.40 0.77
C ALA A 204 -5.64 -1.87 2.01
N GLU A 205 -5.96 -2.43 3.19
CA GLU A 205 -5.27 -2.13 4.44
C GLU A 205 -4.22 -3.20 4.75
N LEU A 206 -2.99 -2.77 4.98
CA LEU A 206 -1.88 -3.62 5.40
C LEU A 206 -1.32 -3.10 6.72
N VAL A 207 -1.14 -4.03 7.66
CA VAL A 207 -0.52 -3.76 8.96
C VAL A 207 0.75 -4.58 9.08
N SER A 208 1.85 -3.92 9.43
CA SER A 208 3.13 -4.57 9.71
C SER A 208 3.75 -4.02 10.98
N VAL A 209 4.29 -4.89 11.82
CA VAL A 209 5.06 -4.49 13.00
C VAL A 209 6.53 -4.77 12.74
N VAL A 210 7.36 -3.73 12.81
CA VAL A 210 8.80 -3.82 12.55
C VAL A 210 9.55 -3.57 13.84
N SER A 211 10.19 -4.61 14.37
CA SER A 211 11.12 -4.48 15.48
C SER A 211 12.45 -3.89 15.03
N LEU A 212 13.09 -3.11 15.90
CA LEU A 212 14.39 -2.53 15.68
C LEU A 212 15.44 -3.43 16.33
N PRO A 213 16.23 -4.19 15.56
CA PRO A 213 17.16 -5.18 16.10
C PRO A 213 18.38 -4.54 16.78
N ASN A 214 18.65 -3.26 16.49
CA ASN A 214 19.87 -2.57 16.91
C ASN A 214 19.74 -1.83 18.24
N LEU A 215 18.63 -2.03 18.96
CA LEU A 215 18.48 -1.55 20.32
C LEU A 215 18.79 -2.72 21.24
N ASP A 216 19.69 -2.54 22.21
CA ASP A 216 19.98 -3.52 23.28
C ASP A 216 18.80 -3.69 24.26
N ILE A 217 17.59 -3.47 23.76
CA ILE A 217 16.32 -3.60 24.43
C ILE A 217 15.75 -4.93 23.94
N THR A 218 16.19 -6.01 24.58
CA THR A 218 15.72 -7.35 24.26
C THR A 218 14.20 -7.43 24.41
N ARG A 219 13.48 -7.65 23.30
CA ARG A 219 12.04 -7.94 23.33
C ARG A 219 11.86 -9.37 23.85
N THR A 220 11.67 -9.53 25.15
CA THR A 220 11.20 -10.81 25.71
C THR A 220 9.80 -11.07 25.18
N GLY A 221 9.70 -12.04 24.27
CA GLY A 221 8.49 -12.32 23.51
C GLY A 221 7.32 -12.85 24.36
N ALA A 222 6.12 -12.47 23.92
CA ALA A 222 4.94 -13.33 23.91
C ALA A 222 4.55 -13.55 22.44
#